data_AF-A0A524P6Q5-F1
#
_entry.id   AF-A0A524P6Q5-F1
#
_cell.length_a   1.000
_cell.length_b   1.000
_cell.length_c   1.000
_cell.angle_alpha   90.00
_cell.angle_beta   90.00
_cell.angle_gamma   90.00
#
_symmetry.space_group_name_H-M   'P 1'
#
loop_
_entity.id
_entity.type
_entity.pdbx_description
1 polymer ?
#
loop_
_entity_poly.entity_id
_entity_poly.type
_entity_poly.pdbx_seq_one_letter_code
_entity_poly.pdbx_strand_id
1 'polypeptide(L)'
;GLRIAVHYGCHLLKPSDIKPFTEDPDDPHFFDELVEITGSKSVDYQNKLMCCGAGGSLRTGDKPSSLQFTLEKLRNMRSAGVDCIVTCCPFCQLQFDLGQLEVANELNPDEKPFAIPVVYIS
;
A
#
# COMPACT_ATOMS: atom_id res chain seq x y z
N GLY A 1 -15.04 -9.22 -9.85
CA GLY A 1 -14.99 -9.08 -8.39
C GLY A 1 -14.55 -7.69 -8.00
N LEU A 2 -14.08 -7.54 -6.76
CA LEU A 2 -13.55 -6.28 -6.23
C LEU A 2 -12.28 -5.86 -6.98
N ARG A 3 -12.07 -4.55 -7.08
CA ARG A 3 -10.88 -3.90 -7.63
C ARG A 3 -9.92 -3.62 -6.49
N ILE A 4 -8.79 -4.32 -6.43
CA ILE A 4 -7.92 -4.33 -5.26
C ILE A 4 -6.60 -3.62 -5.56
N ALA A 5 -6.23 -2.66 -4.71
CA ALA A 5 -4.87 -2.14 -4.66
C ALA A 5 -4.00 -3.12 -3.87
N VAL A 6 -3.18 -3.90 -4.57
CA VAL A 6 -2.16 -4.73 -3.91
C VAL A 6 -1.00 -3.86 -3.47
N HIS A 7 -0.66 -3.91 -2.18
CA HIS A 7 0.54 -3.31 -1.63
C HIS A 7 1.50 -4.41 -1.17
N TYR A 8 2.49 -4.72 -2.02
CA TYR A 8 3.53 -5.70 -1.77
C TYR A 8 4.32 -5.44 -0.48
N GLY A 9 4.59 -4.17 -0.18
CA GLY A 9 5.51 -3.80 0.89
C GLY A 9 6.97 -4.09 0.54
N CYS A 10 7.86 -3.21 0.99
CA CYS A 10 9.26 -3.23 0.54
C CYS A 10 10.00 -4.52 0.95
N HIS A 11 9.80 -4.96 2.19
CA HIS A 11 10.55 -6.08 2.77
C HIS A 11 10.04 -7.46 2.34
N LEU A 12 8.94 -7.52 1.58
CA LEU A 12 8.51 -8.75 0.94
C LEU A 12 9.46 -9.08 -0.21
N LEU A 13 9.70 -8.11 -1.10
CA LEU A 13 10.46 -8.28 -2.32
C LEU A 13 11.96 -8.05 -2.15
N LYS A 14 12.36 -7.19 -1.21
CA LYS A 14 13.73 -6.67 -1.10
C LYS A 14 14.36 -7.00 0.27
N PRO A 15 15.68 -7.21 0.35
CA PRO A 15 16.64 -7.28 -0.76
C PRO A 15 16.54 -8.62 -1.51
N SER A 16 16.47 -8.57 -2.85
CA SER A 16 16.04 -9.70 -3.70
C SER A 16 17.06 -10.84 -3.80
N ASP A 17 18.33 -10.57 -3.52
CA ASP A 17 19.44 -11.53 -3.54
C ASP A 17 19.37 -12.61 -2.45
N ILE A 18 18.64 -12.35 -1.36
CA ILE A 18 18.46 -13.28 -0.24
C ILE A 18 17.01 -13.72 -0.04
N LYS A 19 16.09 -13.23 -0.88
CA LYS A 19 14.66 -13.57 -0.77
C LYS A 19 14.38 -14.85 -1.56
N PRO A 20 13.42 -15.67 -1.11
CA PRO A 20 13.10 -16.95 -1.77
C PRO A 20 12.26 -16.78 -3.04
N PHE A 21 11.93 -15.55 -3.42
CA PHE A 21 11.10 -15.25 -4.59
C PHE A 21 11.97 -15.24 -5.85
N THR A 22 11.49 -15.90 -6.91
CA THR A 22 12.20 -16.03 -8.19
C THR A 22 11.79 -14.97 -9.22
N GLU A 23 10.80 -14.14 -8.89
CA GLU A 23 10.30 -13.07 -9.76
C GLU A 23 11.19 -11.82 -9.71
N ASP A 24 11.08 -10.99 -10.75
CA ASP A 24 11.71 -9.68 -10.78
C ASP A 24 11.11 -8.80 -9.65
N PRO A 25 11.93 -8.30 -8.71
CA PRO A 25 11.44 -7.45 -7.62
C PRO A 25 10.88 -6.09 -8.08
N ASP A 26 11.14 -5.69 -9.32
CA ASP A 26 10.60 -4.47 -9.93
C ASP A 26 9.38 -4.75 -10.84
N ASP A 27 9.04 -6.03 -11.09
CA ASP A 27 7.81 -6.46 -11.78
C ASP A 27 7.25 -7.78 -11.19
N PRO A 28 6.86 -7.80 -9.90
CA PRO A 28 6.32 -8.99 -9.25
C PRO A 28 4.83 -9.18 -9.56
N HIS A 29 4.42 -10.45 -9.58
CA HIS A 29 3.07 -10.89 -9.92
C HIS A 29 2.44 -11.79 -8.84
N PHE A 30 3.23 -12.53 -8.04
CA PHE A 30 2.69 -13.55 -7.13
C PHE A 30 1.62 -13.06 -6.15
N PHE A 31 1.71 -11.81 -5.67
CA PHE A 31 0.71 -11.29 -4.73
C PHE A 31 -0.55 -10.79 -5.44
N ASP A 32 -0.39 -10.29 -6.67
CA ASP A 32 -1.50 -9.99 -7.56
C ASP A 32 -2.27 -11.26 -7.89
N GLU A 33 -1.57 -12.32 -8.30
CA GLU A 33 -2.15 -13.62 -8.60
C GLU A 33 -2.91 -14.21 -7.41
N LEU A 34 -2.34 -14.12 -6.20
CA LEU A 34 -3.00 -14.58 -4.97
C LEU A 34 -4.35 -13.90 -4.76
N VAL A 35 -4.42 -12.60 -5.01
CA VAL A 35 -5.66 -11.82 -4.92
C VAL A 35 -6.62 -12.17 -6.06
N GLU A 36 -6.12 -12.37 -7.27
CA GLU A 36 -6.92 -12.68 -8.45
C GLU A 36 -7.58 -14.05 -8.40
N ILE A 37 -6.96 -15.04 -7.73
CA ILE A 37 -7.56 -16.37 -7.49
C ILE A 37 -8.91 -16.27 -6.74
N THR A 38 -9.13 -15.20 -5.97
CA THR A 38 -10.41 -14.97 -5.26
C THR A 38 -11.57 -14.52 -6.17
N GLY A 39 -11.30 -14.28 -7.47
CA GLY A 39 -12.23 -13.64 -8.41
C GLY A 39 -12.25 -12.10 -8.34
N SER A 40 -11.33 -11.53 -7.56
CA SER A 40 -11.02 -10.10 -7.54
C SER A 40 -10.08 -9.72 -8.68
N LYS A 41 -9.88 -8.43 -8.91
CA LYS A 41 -8.93 -7.90 -9.90
C LYS A 41 -7.85 -7.11 -9.18
N SER A 42 -6.58 -7.47 -9.36
CA SER A 42 -5.51 -6.56 -8.94
C SER A 42 -5.44 -5.38 -9.92
N VAL A 43 -5.51 -4.18 -9.38
CA VAL A 43 -5.46 -2.95 -10.18
C VAL A 43 -4.02 -2.48 -10.26
N ASP A 44 -3.54 -2.26 -11.48
CA ASP A 44 -2.30 -1.50 -11.68
C ASP A 44 -2.54 -0.02 -11.41
N TYR A 45 -1.62 0.60 -10.67
CA TYR A 45 -1.71 1.99 -10.26
C TYR A 45 -0.32 2.62 -10.18
N GLN A 46 -0.27 3.94 -10.36
CA GLN A 46 0.99 4.67 -10.38
C GLN A 46 1.82 4.43 -9.10
N ASN A 47 3.11 4.16 -9.28
CA ASN A 47 4.06 3.89 -8.19
C ASN A 47 3.63 2.70 -7.29
N LYS A 48 3.13 1.62 -7.90
CA LYS A 48 2.68 0.40 -7.20
C LYS A 48 3.68 -0.18 -6.20
N LEU A 49 4.97 -0.18 -6.54
CA LEU A 49 6.04 -0.71 -5.69
C LEU A 49 6.65 0.31 -4.71
N MET A 50 6.14 1.54 -4.67
CA MET A 50 6.56 2.56 -3.70
C MET A 50 6.24 2.14 -2.26
N CYS A 51 7.13 2.52 -1.34
CA CYS A 51 7.00 2.38 0.11
C CYS A 51 5.72 3.03 0.66
N CYS A 52 5.14 2.46 1.73
CA CYS A 52 4.03 3.08 2.45
C CYS A 52 4.47 4.27 3.35
N GLY A 53 5.77 4.46 3.57
CA GLY A 53 6.33 5.51 4.42
C GLY A 53 6.50 5.15 5.90
N ALA A 54 6.12 3.95 6.35
CA ALA A 54 6.21 3.60 7.76
C ALA A 54 7.55 2.99 8.20
N GLY A 55 8.23 2.28 7.29
CA GLY A 55 9.44 1.52 7.58
C GLY A 55 10.65 2.40 7.92
N GLY A 56 11.75 1.76 8.37
CA GLY A 56 12.99 2.45 8.69
C GLY A 56 12.87 3.48 9.81
N SER A 57 11.91 3.28 10.72
CA SER A 57 11.56 4.21 11.80
C SER A 57 11.00 5.56 11.34
N LEU A 58 10.68 5.74 10.05
CA LEU A 58 10.24 7.04 9.53
C LEU A 58 8.92 7.49 10.16
N ARG A 59 7.94 6.58 10.36
CA ARG A 59 6.68 6.91 11.04
C ARG A 59 6.88 7.51 12.43
N THR A 60 7.88 7.01 13.17
CA THR A 60 8.16 7.46 14.54
C THR A 60 9.10 8.66 14.58
N GLY A 61 10.09 8.71 13.70
CA GLY A 61 11.12 9.75 13.69
C GLY A 61 10.75 11.03 12.94
N ASP A 62 9.95 10.92 11.88
CA ASP A 62 9.46 12.04 11.07
C ASP A 62 8.09 11.69 10.45
N LYS A 63 7.07 11.80 11.30
CA LYS A 63 5.68 11.49 10.94
C LYS A 63 5.18 12.32 9.74
N PRO A 64 5.41 13.64 9.64
CA PRO A 64 4.99 14.41 8.46
C PRO A 64 5.54 13.84 7.15
N SER A 65 6.84 13.54 7.08
CA SER A 65 7.43 12.91 5.89
C SER A 65 6.84 11.52 5.62
N SER A 66 6.65 10.72 6.66
CA SER A 66 5.99 9.40 6.58
C SER A 66 4.61 9.48 5.92
N LEU A 67 3.79 10.46 6.34
CA LEU A 67 2.43 10.65 5.84
C LEU A 67 2.39 11.16 4.38
N GLN A 68 3.43 11.84 3.89
CA GLN A 68 3.51 12.25 2.48
C GLN A 68 3.56 11.04 1.54
N PHE A 69 4.34 10.00 1.89
CA PHE A 69 4.34 8.74 1.14
C PHE A 69 2.96 8.07 1.13
N THR A 70 2.31 8.01 2.29
CA THR A 70 0.95 7.46 2.41
C THR A 70 -0.03 8.23 1.54
N LEU A 71 0.01 9.56 1.58
CA LEU A 71 -0.86 10.44 0.80
C LEU A 71 -0.69 10.20 -0.71
N GLU A 72 0.55 10.13 -1.20
CA GLU A 72 0.81 9.83 -2.61
C GLU A 72 0.20 8.48 -3.02
N LYS A 73 0.45 7.43 -2.24
CA LYS A 73 -0.09 6.09 -2.52
C LYS A 73 -1.61 6.08 -2.52
N LEU A 74 -2.25 6.70 -1.51
CA LEU A 74 -3.70 6.79 -1.41
C LEU A 74 -4.32 7.55 -2.59
N ARG A 75 -3.69 8.62 -3.08
CA ARG A 75 -4.12 9.35 -4.28
C ARG A 75 -4.00 8.50 -5.55
N ASN A 76 -2.92 7.74 -5.69
CA ASN A 76 -2.72 6.87 -6.85
C ASN A 76 -3.74 5.72 -6.85
N MET A 77 -3.97 5.10 -5.69
CA MET A 77 -4.97 4.04 -5.51
C MET A 77 -6.39 4.56 -5.77
N ARG A 78 -6.76 5.72 -5.21
CA ARG A 78 -8.05 6.37 -5.47
C ARG A 78 -8.24 6.69 -6.94
N SER A 79 -7.23 7.26 -7.60
CA SER A 79 -7.28 7.60 -9.03
C SER A 79 -7.46 6.37 -9.92
N ALA A 80 -6.95 5.21 -9.49
CA ALA A 80 -7.15 3.93 -10.17
C ALA A 80 -8.53 3.27 -9.90
N GLY A 81 -9.33 3.86 -9.01
CA GLY A 81 -10.68 3.41 -8.67
C GLY A 81 -10.68 2.05 -7.99
N VAL A 82 -9.90 1.88 -6.93
CA VAL A 82 -9.88 0.65 -6.13
C VAL A 82 -10.97 0.64 -5.06
N ASP A 83 -11.50 -0.54 -4.76
CA ASP A 83 -12.51 -0.79 -3.74
C ASP A 83 -11.89 -1.05 -2.36
N CYS A 84 -10.66 -1.59 -2.31
CA CYS A 84 -9.89 -1.78 -1.08
C CYS A 84 -8.38 -1.86 -1.33
N ILE A 85 -7.61 -1.77 -0.25
CA ILE A 85 -6.16 -2.01 -0.22
C ILE A 85 -5.91 -3.35 0.46
N VAL A 86 -5.11 -4.22 -0.15
CA VAL A 86 -4.63 -5.46 0.47
C VAL A 86 -3.15 -5.33 0.81
N THR A 87 -2.80 -5.72 2.03
CA THR A 87 -1.44 -5.65 2.57
C THR A 87 -1.04 -7.00 3.18
N CYS A 88 0.27 -7.26 3.26
CA CYS A 88 0.84 -8.43 3.95
C CYS A 88 1.81 -8.04 5.08
N CYS A 89 1.77 -6.78 5.50
CA CYS A 89 2.68 -6.23 6.50
C CYS A 89 1.87 -5.42 7.52
N PRO A 90 1.90 -5.77 8.83
CA PRO A 90 1.11 -5.07 9.85
C PRO A 90 1.44 -3.57 9.96
N PHE A 91 2.70 -3.18 9.69
CA PHE A 91 3.10 -1.77 9.62
C PHE A 91 2.45 -1.06 8.43
N CYS A 92 2.37 -1.70 7.26
CA CYS A 92 1.70 -1.11 6.10
C CYS A 92 0.18 -1.03 6.33
N GLN A 93 -0.41 -2.04 6.96
CA GLN A 93 -1.81 -2.03 7.34
C GLN A 93 -2.11 -0.85 8.27
N LEU A 94 -1.36 -0.69 9.37
CA LEU A 94 -1.51 0.44 10.28
C LEU A 94 -1.35 1.78 9.54
N GLN A 95 -0.35 1.88 8.66
CA GLN A 95 -0.05 3.11 7.93
C GLN A 95 -1.15 3.49 6.94
N PHE A 96 -1.81 2.55 6.28
CA PHE A 96 -2.93 2.86 5.39
C PHE A 96 -4.25 3.00 6.15
N ASP A 97 -4.45 2.26 7.23
CA ASP A 97 -5.72 2.29 7.97
C ASP A 97 -5.81 3.56 8.85
N LEU A 98 -4.94 3.67 9.86
CA LEU A 98 -4.87 4.86 10.71
C LEU A 98 -4.35 6.08 9.94
N GLY A 99 -3.38 5.89 9.03
CA GLY A 99 -2.79 7.01 8.32
C GLY A 99 -3.76 7.73 7.38
N GLN A 100 -4.86 7.12 6.94
CA GLN A 100 -5.93 7.85 6.22
C GLN A 100 -6.53 8.98 7.07
N LEU A 101 -6.75 8.73 8.36
CA LEU A 101 -7.26 9.74 9.30
C LEU A 101 -6.20 10.80 9.61
N GLU A 102 -4.95 10.37 9.79
CA GLU A 102 -3.84 11.28 10.08
C GLU A 102 -3.54 12.20 8.90
N VAL A 103 -3.56 11.68 7.66
CA VAL A 103 -3.41 12.49 6.44
C VAL A 103 -4.50 13.56 6.36
N ALA A 104 -5.76 13.19 6.62
CA ALA A 104 -6.87 14.14 6.60
C ALA A 104 -6.72 15.22 7.68
N ASN A 105 -6.31 14.85 8.89
CA ASN A 105 -6.24 15.79 10.01
C ASN A 105 -4.97 16.66 10.02
N GLU A 106 -3.84 16.14 9.55
CA GLU A 106 -2.52 16.78 9.72
C GLU A 106 -1.96 17.40 8.43
N LEU A 107 -2.27 16.85 7.26
CA LEU A 107 -1.68 17.29 6.00
C LEU A 107 -2.65 18.01 5.07
N ASN A 108 -3.90 17.53 4.97
CA ASN A 108 -4.82 18.08 3.98
C ASN A 108 -6.29 17.97 4.42
N PRO A 109 -6.78 18.88 5.29
CA PRO A 109 -8.15 18.85 5.81
C PRO A 109 -9.22 19.07 4.73
N ASP A 110 -8.86 19.69 3.60
CA ASP A 110 -9.77 19.95 2.49
C ASP A 110 -9.88 18.77 1.51
N GLU A 111 -9.00 17.76 1.63
CA GLU A 111 -9.08 16.54 0.84
C GLU A 111 -10.31 15.74 1.27
N LYS A 112 -11.11 15.27 0.29
CA LYS A 112 -12.17 14.30 0.60
C LYS A 112 -11.56 13.10 1.33
N PRO A 113 -12.23 12.50 2.32
CA PRO A 113 -11.76 11.29 2.97
C PRO A 113 -11.47 10.18 1.94
N PHE A 114 -10.35 9.47 2.10
CA PHE A 114 -10.03 8.30 1.27
C PHE A 114 -11.03 7.19 1.53
N ALA A 115 -11.27 6.86 2.80
CA ALA A 115 -12.24 5.86 3.24
C ALA A 115 -12.11 4.54 2.45
N ILE A 116 -10.89 4.19 2.04
CA ILE A 116 -10.59 2.96 1.33
C ILE A 116 -10.34 1.88 2.40
N PRO A 117 -11.14 0.81 2.45
CA PRO A 117 -10.93 -0.30 3.37
C PRO A 117 -9.53 -0.90 3.23
N VAL A 118 -8.87 -1.18 4.35
CA VAL A 118 -7.54 -1.81 4.38
C VAL A 118 -7.68 -3.22 4.94
N VAL A 119 -7.28 -4.22 4.16
CA VAL A 119 -7.41 -5.63 4.50
C VAL A 119 -6.02 -6.27 4.57
N TYR A 120 -5.82 -7.13 5.56
CA TYR A 120 -4.61 -7.92 5.71
C TYR A 120 -4.81 -9.29 5.07
N ILE A 121 -3.83 -9.77 4.30
CA ILE A 121 -3.82 -11.13 3.76
C ILE A 121 -3.44 -12.10 4.90
N SER A 122 -4.38 -12.95 5.31
CA SER A 122 -4.22 -13.93 6.41
C SER A 122 -3.92 -15.32 5.89
#